data_AF-A0A3S7DXA8-F1
#
_entry.id   AF-A0A3S7DXA8-F1
#
_cell.length_a   1.000
_cell.length_b   1.000
_cell.length_c   1.000
_cell.angle_alpha   90.00
_cell.angle_beta   90.00
_cell.angle_gamma   90.00
#
_symmetry.space_group_name_H-M   'P 1'
#
loop_
_entity.id
_entity.type
_entity.pdbx_description
1 polymer ?
#
loop_
_entity_poly.entity_id
_entity_poly.type
_entity_poly.pdbx_seq_one_letter_code
_entity_poly.pdbx_strand_id
1 'polypeptide(L)'
;FTNKFTFNWKLKSHIINSSIYSNKPKIQTLFYIAGKDWDDYDPEEMLPCVKMFAFLESREVVASCRLTGHLGLCVVELELSPSWFSSPAPLLSEETASLEGITVELFYKIYA
;
A
#
# COMPACT_ATOMS: atom_id res chain seq x y z
N PHE A 1 -24.15 -4.57 7.86
CA PHE A 1 -23.34 -4.49 6.63
C PHE A 1 -22.94 -5.89 6.23
N THR A 2 -23.67 -6.52 5.31
CA THR A 2 -23.34 -7.84 4.79
C THR A 2 -22.12 -7.67 3.88
N ASN A 3 -20.98 -8.20 4.29
CA ASN A 3 -19.75 -8.16 3.50
C ASN A 3 -20.00 -9.05 2.26
N LYS A 4 -20.28 -8.43 1.10
CA LYS A 4 -20.65 -9.12 -0.15
C LYS A 4 -19.45 -9.78 -0.85
N PHE A 5 -18.31 -9.91 -0.17
CA PHE A 5 -17.15 -10.58 -0.72
C PHE A 5 -17.22 -12.07 -0.39
N THR A 6 -17.27 -12.90 -1.42
CA THR A 6 -17.08 -14.35 -1.35
C THR A 6 -15.63 -14.63 -0.94
N PHE A 7 -15.39 -15.02 0.31
CA PHE A 7 -14.03 -15.19 0.90
C PHE A 7 -13.24 -16.42 0.38
N ASN A 8 -13.58 -16.97 -0.79
CA ASN A 8 -12.85 -18.08 -1.39
C ASN A 8 -11.50 -17.63 -2.00
N TRP A 9 -11.13 -16.36 -1.81
CA TRP A 9 -9.92 -15.76 -2.33
C TRP A 9 -9.17 -14.97 -1.26
N LYS A 10 -7.86 -14.79 -1.44
CA LYS A 10 -6.98 -14.04 -0.52
C LYS A 10 -6.36 -12.85 -1.24
N LEU A 11 -6.38 -11.68 -0.61
CA LEU A 11 -5.61 -10.54 -1.09
C LEU A 11 -4.12 -10.74 -0.78
N LYS A 12 -3.27 -10.47 -1.75
CA LYS A 12 -1.82 -10.43 -1.62
C LYS A 12 -1.32 -9.04 -2.02
N SER A 13 -0.18 -8.67 -1.46
CA SER A 13 0.50 -7.41 -1.76
C SER A 13 1.97 -7.66 -2.07
N HIS A 14 2.52 -6.81 -2.94
CA HIS A 14 3.94 -6.80 -3.28
C HIS A 14 4.40 -5.35 -3.45
N ILE A 15 5.38 -4.94 -2.65
CA ILE A 15 5.98 -3.61 -2.75
C ILE A 15 6.92 -3.62 -3.96
N ILE A 16 6.67 -2.76 -4.94
CA ILE A 16 7.45 -2.72 -6.20
C ILE A 16 8.87 -2.22 -5.94
N ASN A 17 9.00 -1.19 -5.10
CA ASN A 17 10.29 -0.64 -4.70
C ASN A 17 10.30 -0.38 -3.20
N SER A 18 11.21 -1.03 -2.48
CA SER A 18 11.32 -0.91 -1.01
C SER A 18 12.03 0.36 -0.56
N SER A 19 12.66 1.09 -1.48
CA SER A 19 13.38 2.33 -1.20
C SER A 19 12.85 3.47 -2.05
N ILE A 20 12.68 4.63 -1.42
CA ILE A 20 12.15 5.83 -2.04
C ILE A 20 13.09 7.00 -1.81
N TYR A 21 13.15 7.90 -2.78
CA TYR A 21 14.05 9.04 -2.76
C TYR A 21 13.25 10.32 -2.96
N SER A 22 13.78 11.46 -2.50
CA SER A 22 13.11 12.75 -2.56
C SER A 22 12.76 13.21 -3.99
N ASN A 23 13.52 12.77 -5.00
CA ASN A 23 13.25 13.06 -6.41
C ASN A 23 12.11 12.21 -7.00
N LYS A 24 11.77 11.07 -6.36
CA LYS A 24 10.66 10.20 -6.75
C LYS A 24 9.99 9.63 -5.48
N PRO A 25 9.23 10.47 -4.75
CA PRO A 25 8.69 10.13 -3.44
C PRO A 25 7.40 9.30 -3.55
N LYS A 26 7.43 8.23 -4.36
CA LYS A 26 6.27 7.40 -4.67
C LYS A 26 6.47 5.98 -4.19
N ILE A 27 5.57 5.53 -3.34
CA ILE A 27 5.47 4.13 -2.94
C ILE A 27 4.44 3.46 -3.82
N GLN A 28 4.84 2.41 -4.53
CA GLN A 28 3.95 1.64 -5.38
C GLN A 28 3.83 0.21 -4.83
N THR A 29 2.60 -0.20 -4.56
CA THR A 29 2.29 -1.55 -4.07
C THR A 29 1.30 -2.21 -5.02
N LEU A 30 1.69 -3.34 -5.58
CA LEU A 30 0.81 -4.22 -6.35
C LEU A 30 -0.05 -5.03 -5.40
N PHE A 31 -1.36 -4.95 -5.56
CA PHE A 31 -2.34 -5.82 -4.92
C PHE A 31 -2.93 -6.77 -5.94
N TYR A 32 -3.11 -8.02 -5.54
CA TYR A 32 -3.68 -9.06 -6.38
C TYR A 32 -4.45 -10.09 -5.58
N ILE A 33 -5.42 -10.73 -6.22
CA ILE A 33 -6.18 -11.81 -5.64
C ILE A 33 -5.46 -13.15 -5.93
N ALA A 34 -5.40 -14.03 -4.93
CA ALA A 34 -4.81 -15.36 -5.04
C ALA A 34 -5.72 -16.43 -4.42
N GLY A 35 -5.64 -17.66 -4.92
CA GLY A 35 -6.41 -18.81 -4.39
C GLY A 35 -7.84 -18.92 -4.90
N LYS A 36 -8.27 -18.02 -5.80
CA LYS A 36 -9.47 -18.19 -6.61
C LYS A 36 -9.16 -19.13 -7.79
N ASP A 37 -10.09 -19.99 -8.16
CA ASP A 37 -10.00 -20.74 -9.42
C ASP A 37 -10.11 -19.75 -10.59
N TRP A 38 -9.11 -19.74 -11.47
CA TRP A 38 -9.03 -18.77 -12.57
C TRP A 38 -10.14 -18.99 -13.60
N ASP A 39 -10.69 -20.22 -13.67
CA ASP A 39 -11.76 -20.59 -14.59
C ASP A 39 -13.17 -20.34 -14.02
N ASP A 40 -13.30 -20.07 -12.72
CA ASP A 40 -14.58 -19.79 -12.03
C ASP A 40 -14.84 -18.27 -11.97
N TYR A 41 -14.85 -17.62 -13.14
CA TYR A 41 -15.14 -16.20 -13.26
C TYR A 41 -16.65 -15.95 -13.22
N ASP A 42 -17.13 -15.39 -12.12
CA ASP A 42 -18.46 -14.80 -12.04
C ASP A 42 -18.37 -13.30 -12.43
N PRO A 43 -18.92 -12.87 -13.58
CA PRO A 43 -18.96 -11.46 -13.97
C PRO A 43 -19.77 -10.59 -13.00
N GLU A 44 -20.59 -11.17 -12.12
CA GLU A 44 -21.30 -10.47 -11.06
C GLU A 44 -20.45 -10.26 -9.79
N GLU A 45 -19.24 -10.84 -9.70
CA GLU A 45 -18.39 -10.72 -8.52
C GLU A 45 -17.77 -9.31 -8.44
N MET A 46 -18.30 -8.51 -7.50
CA MET A 46 -17.86 -7.14 -7.28
C MET A 46 -16.48 -7.11 -6.62
N LEU A 47 -15.45 -6.81 -7.41
CA LEU A 47 -14.08 -6.68 -6.91
C LEU A 47 -13.93 -5.48 -5.94
N PRO A 48 -13.33 -5.68 -4.75
CA PRO A 48 -13.19 -4.62 -3.75
C PRO A 48 -12.26 -3.50 -4.20
N CYS A 49 -12.47 -2.34 -3.57
CA CYS A 49 -11.45 -1.31 -3.51
C CYS A 49 -10.46 -1.61 -2.39
N VAL A 50 -9.18 -1.38 -2.66
CA VAL A 50 -8.10 -1.40 -1.68
C VAL A 50 -7.76 0.03 -1.32
N LYS A 51 -7.71 0.35 -0.03
CA LYS A 51 -7.19 1.61 0.49
C LYS A 51 -5.89 1.33 1.24
N MET A 52 -4.81 1.99 0.85
CA MET A 52 -3.49 1.91 1.46
C MET A 52 -3.18 3.21 2.19
N PHE A 53 -2.47 3.07 3.31
CA PHE A 53 -2.09 4.15 4.20
C PHE A 53 -0.61 4.00 4.56
N ALA A 54 0.08 5.11 4.67
CA ALA A 54 1.38 5.17 5.34
C ALA A 54 1.32 6.22 6.43
N PHE A 55 1.96 5.93 7.56
CA PHE A 55 2.08 6.83 8.69
C PHE A 55 3.55 7.09 8.99
N LEU A 56 3.91 8.35 9.21
CA LEU A 56 5.21 8.75 9.73
C LEU A 56 5.00 9.87 10.74
N GLU A 57 5.31 9.58 12.01
CA GLU A 57 5.05 10.47 13.16
C GLU A 57 3.55 10.88 13.22
N SER A 58 3.22 12.11 12.84
CA SER A 58 1.87 12.68 12.79
C SER A 58 1.33 12.88 11.37
N ARG A 59 2.06 12.39 10.36
CA ARG A 59 1.71 12.54 8.94
C ARG A 59 1.09 11.25 8.42
N GLU A 60 -0.04 11.39 7.74
CA GLU A 60 -0.72 10.29 7.05
C GLU A 60 -0.81 10.61 5.56
N VAL A 61 -0.55 9.61 4.72
CA VAL A 61 -0.87 9.67 3.29
C VAL A 61 -1.72 8.46 2.92
N VAL A 62 -2.71 8.70 2.07
CA VAL A 62 -3.72 7.71 1.71
C VAL A 62 -3.94 7.69 0.21
N ALA A 63 -4.01 6.49 -0.35
CA ALA A 63 -4.42 6.27 -1.72
C ALA A 63 -5.28 5.02 -1.80
N SER A 64 -6.12 4.95 -2.82
CA SER A 64 -6.99 3.81 -3.04
C SER A 64 -7.03 3.45 -4.50
N CYS A 65 -7.29 2.18 -4.77
CA CYS A 65 -7.46 1.70 -6.12
C CYS A 65 -8.46 0.54 -6.13
N ARG A 66 -9.12 0.31 -7.26
CA ARG A 66 -10.10 -0.77 -7.42
C ARG A 66 -9.44 -1.97 -8.09
N LEU A 67 -9.63 -3.16 -7.54
CA LEU A 67 -9.17 -4.38 -8.19
C LEU A 67 -9.95 -4.56 -9.49
N THR A 68 -9.25 -4.85 -10.58
CA THR A 68 -9.83 -4.94 -11.92
C THR A 68 -9.33 -6.16 -12.68
N GLY A 69 -10.13 -6.58 -13.67
CA GLY A 69 -9.84 -7.73 -14.53
C GLY A 69 -10.01 -9.08 -13.84
N HIS A 70 -9.87 -10.16 -14.61
CA HIS A 70 -10.01 -11.54 -14.13
C HIS A 70 -9.02 -11.88 -13.02
N LEU A 71 -7.83 -11.26 -13.06
CA LEU A 71 -6.78 -11.50 -12.08
C LEU A 71 -6.93 -10.66 -10.80
N GLY A 72 -7.93 -9.76 -10.75
CA GLY A 72 -8.17 -8.88 -9.61
C GLY A 72 -6.91 -8.10 -9.23
N LEU A 73 -6.34 -7.37 -10.18
CA LEU A 73 -5.08 -6.64 -9.99
C LEU A 73 -5.32 -5.16 -9.78
N CYS A 74 -4.44 -4.54 -8.99
CA CYS A 74 -4.40 -3.11 -8.86
C CYS A 74 -3.06 -2.61 -8.30
N VAL A 75 -2.60 -1.45 -8.74
CA VAL A 75 -1.43 -0.78 -8.15
C VAL A 75 -1.91 0.45 -7.39
N VAL A 76 -1.58 0.52 -6.10
CA VAL A 76 -1.78 1.74 -5.30
C VAL A 76 -0.49 2.54 -5.31
N GLU A 77 -0.60 3.82 -5.65
CA GLU A 77 0.50 4.78 -5.58
C GLU A 77 0.26 5.76 -4.42
N LEU A 78 1.12 5.71 -3.40
CA LEU A 78 1.17 6.74 -2.36
C LEU A 78 2.25 7.76 -2.73
N GLU A 79 1.85 9.02 -2.82
CA GLU A 79 2.77 10.14 -3.00
C GLU A 79 3.09 10.76 -1.63
N LEU A 80 4.35 10.71 -1.22
CA LEU A 80 4.79 11.31 0.03
C LEU A 80 5.00 12.81 -0.13
N SER A 81 4.54 13.57 0.85
CA SER A 81 4.86 15.01 0.94
C SER A 81 6.37 15.21 1.10
N PRO A 82 6.97 16.27 0.54
CA PRO A 82 8.40 16.61 0.73
C PRO A 82 8.83 16.63 2.20
N SER A 83 7.88 16.98 3.08
CA SER A 83 8.07 17.04 4.52
C SER A 83 8.38 15.70 5.20
N TRP A 84 8.17 14.57 4.51
CA TRP A 84 8.56 13.23 4.96
C TRP A 84 10.07 12.97 4.81
N PHE A 85 10.76 13.77 3.98
CA PHE A 85 12.21 13.69 3.77
C PHE A 85 12.97 14.72 4.62
N SER A 86 12.26 15.60 5.31
CA SER A 86 12.83 16.57 6.23
C SER A 86 12.89 15.95 7.62
N SER A 87 14.04 15.38 8.00
CA SER A 87 14.27 14.89 9.36
C SER A 87 14.06 16.02 10.36
N PRO A 88 13.34 15.81 11.48
CA PRO A 88 13.59 16.61 12.67
C PRO A 88 15.06 16.38 13.06
N ALA A 89 15.81 17.45 13.36
CA ALA A 89 17.16 17.31 13.85
C ALA A 89 17.13 16.48 15.15
N PRO A 90 17.94 15.41 15.28
CA PRO A 90 17.98 14.66 16.51
C PRO A 90 18.51 15.57 17.61
N LEU A 91 17.67 15.86 18.60
CA LEU A 91 18.14 16.43 19.86
C LEU A 91 18.87 15.31 20.60
N LEU A 92 20.20 15.33 20.49
CA LEU A 92 21.16 14.65 21.36
C LEU A 92 21.23 13.11 21.25
N SER A 93 22.17 12.59 20.46
CA SER A 93 23.41 11.96 20.97
C SER A 93 24.18 11.36 19.81
N GLU A 94 25.48 11.59 19.81
CA GLU A 94 26.44 11.13 18.82
C GLU A 94 26.74 9.64 19.03
N GLU A 95 25.95 8.75 18.42
CA GLU A 95 26.30 7.34 18.27
C GLU A 95 25.67 6.79 17.00
N THR A 96 26.48 6.72 15.94
CA THR A 96 26.15 6.20 14.61
C THR A 96 24.89 6.82 14.01
N ALA A 97 25.04 7.97 13.35
CA ALA A 97 24.08 8.40 12.34
C ALA A 97 24.02 7.31 11.26
N SER A 98 23.13 6.34 11.45
CA SER A 98 22.92 5.28 10.48
C SER A 98 22.50 5.97 9.19
N LEU A 99 23.25 5.72 8.13
CA LEU A 99 22.86 6.06 6.76
C LEU A 99 21.59 5.29 6.33
N GLU A 100 20.99 4.48 7.21
CA GLU A 100 19.66 3.91 7.02
C GLU A 100 18.63 5.03 6.98
N GLY A 101 17.95 5.14 5.85
CA GLY A 101 16.80 6.03 5.70
C GLY A 101 15.68 5.73 6.68
N ILE A 102 14.65 6.56 6.64
CA ILE A 102 13.47 6.41 7.50
C ILE A 102 12.66 5.19 7.03
N THR A 103 12.43 4.24 7.94
CA THR A 103 11.53 3.10 7.67
C THR A 103 10.09 3.55 7.86
N VAL A 104 9.23 3.23 6.88
CA VAL A 104 7.81 3.58 6.89
C VAL A 104 6.98 2.30 6.84
N GLU A 105 6.02 2.18 7.75
CA GLU A 105 5.07 1.08 7.76
C GLU A 105 3.86 1.36 6.85
N LEU A 106 3.44 0.33 6.12
CA LEU A 106 2.30 0.40 5.21
C LEU A 106 1.15 -0.44 5.74
N PHE A 107 -0.05 0.15 5.73
CA PHE A 107 -1.28 -0.51 6.13
C PHE A 107 -2.26 -0.52 4.98
N TYR A 108 -3.12 -1.52 4.91
CA TYR A 108 -4.18 -1.56 3.91
C TYR A 108 -5.50 -2.08 4.48
N LYS A 109 -6.60 -1.70 3.84
CA LYS A 109 -7.93 -2.26 4.09
C LYS A 109 -8.72 -2.40 2.80
N ILE A 110 -9.65 -3.36 2.78
CA ILE A 110 -10.59 -3.56 1.68
C ILE A 110 -11.94 -2.93 2.01
N TYR A 111 -12.61 -2.40 1.00
CA TYR A 111 -13.97 -1.88 1.09
C TYR A 111 -14.72 -2.08 -0.23
N ALA A 112 -16.05 -2.04 -0.17
CA ALA A 112 -16.92 -2.14 -1.34
C ALA A 112 -17.05 -0.80 -2.06
#